data_AF-A0A818ZVR7-F1
#
_entry.id   AF-A0A818ZVR7-F1
#
_cell.length_a   1.000
_cell.length_b   1.000
_cell.length_c   1.000
_cell.angle_alpha   90.00
_cell.angle_beta   90.00
_cell.angle_gamma   90.00
#
_symmetry.space_group_name_H-M   'P 1'
#
loop_
_entity.id
_entity.type
_entity.pdbx_description
1 polymer ?
#
loop_
_entity_poly.entity_id
_entity_poly.type
_entity_poly.pdbx_seq_one_letter_code
_entity_poly.pdbx_strand_id
1 'polypeptide(L)'
;MESNLDTLRDNTKQLRTHFEKVREDNISKLNECSDYIRTIEKLCDQAIQMNAELENKLANVSNEEKEWKNIKLKLSTTSIKGKVILDVGGVKHTTSVGTLIREKDTFFGALFLGRWELERDSNDNSIFIDRDGDLFKYILAYLRTDKISSDIMTNESLRQLLIIEAEYFGIHNLIYILTEPERKRQEKEEEERFCIEEGFQNGTLLRPEHKVKLNMFYGKINQKWELIYKATRDGFDASAFHSCCNNEGPTITIIQSSNSSIFGGYTSVSWTSSEKRENDETAFLFTLINPHNILPTKYTITS
;
A
#
# COMPACT_ATOMS: atom_id res chain seq x y z
N MET A 1 19.12 61.70 32.81
CA MET A 1 17.71 61.40 33.12
C MET A 1 16.92 61.13 31.83
N GLU A 2 17.08 61.96 30.79
CA GLU A 2 16.45 61.76 29.46
C GLU A 2 16.82 60.44 28.76
N SER A 3 18.10 60.04 28.76
CA SER A 3 18.57 58.78 28.13
C SER A 3 17.92 57.51 28.73
N ASN A 4 17.60 57.50 30.03
CA ASN A 4 16.88 56.38 30.66
C ASN A 4 15.39 56.36 30.27
N LEU A 5 14.80 57.53 30.01
CA LEU A 5 13.41 57.65 29.58
C LEU A 5 13.22 57.14 28.14
N ASP A 6 14.14 57.45 27.24
CA ASP A 6 14.11 56.99 25.86
C ASP A 6 14.31 55.47 25.77
N THR A 7 15.22 54.92 26.58
CA THR A 7 15.43 53.47 26.68
C THR A 7 14.19 52.75 27.21
N LEU A 8 13.52 53.31 28.23
CA LEU A 8 12.26 52.76 28.76
C LEU A 8 11.13 52.81 27.71
N ARG A 9 11.07 53.88 26.91
CA ARG A 9 10.09 54.05 25.84
C ARG A 9 10.31 53.04 24.71
N ASP A 10 11.56 52.79 24.33
CA ASP A 10 11.90 51.80 23.31
C ASP A 10 11.60 50.37 23.78
N ASN A 11 11.98 50.03 25.02
CA ASN A 11 11.63 48.74 25.62
C ASN A 11 10.10 48.51 25.67
N THR A 12 9.33 49.55 26.02
CA THR A 12 7.86 49.47 26.05
C THR A 12 7.27 49.24 24.65
N LYS A 13 7.88 49.85 23.62
CA LYS A 13 7.47 49.66 22.22
C LYS A 13 7.81 48.25 21.74
N GLN A 14 9.01 47.75 22.02
CA GLN A 14 9.44 46.39 21.70
C GLN A 14 8.56 45.34 22.37
N LEU A 15 8.25 45.50 23.66
CA LEU A 15 7.34 44.64 24.40
C LEU A 15 5.94 44.62 23.76
N ARG A 16 5.40 45.79 23.40
CA ARG A 16 4.09 45.88 22.74
C ARG A 16 4.08 45.11 21.41
N THR A 17 5.09 45.32 20.57
CA THR A 17 5.22 44.63 19.28
C THR A 17 5.35 43.11 19.47
N HIS A 18 6.10 42.67 20.48
CA HIS A 18 6.21 41.24 20.79
C HIS A 18 4.87 40.64 21.23
N PHE A 19 4.13 41.33 22.11
CA PHE A 19 2.78 40.88 22.53
C PHE A 19 1.79 40.83 21.37
N GLU A 20 1.82 41.80 20.45
CA GLU A 20 0.98 41.80 19.25
C GLU A 20 1.31 40.61 18.35
N LYS A 21 2.59 40.33 18.11
CA LYS A 21 3.03 39.17 17.32
C LYS A 21 2.60 37.84 17.95
N VAL A 22 2.82 37.66 19.25
CA VAL A 22 2.40 36.43 19.96
C VAL A 22 0.88 36.27 19.90
N ARG A 23 0.13 37.36 19.99
CA ARG A 23 -1.33 37.34 19.87
C ARG A 23 -1.76 36.91 18.46
N GLU A 24 -1.15 37.43 17.41
CA GLU A 24 -1.42 37.03 16.02
C GLU A 24 -1.07 35.56 15.77
N ASP A 25 0.10 35.10 16.21
CA ASP A 25 0.54 33.71 16.09
C ASP A 25 -0.44 32.76 16.82
N ASN A 26 -0.91 33.14 18.01
CA ASN A 26 -1.89 32.36 18.76
C ASN A 26 -3.25 32.30 18.06
N ILE A 27 -3.72 33.41 17.47
CA ILE A 27 -4.96 33.43 16.70
C ILE A 27 -4.84 32.52 15.46
N SER A 28 -3.70 32.58 14.74
CA SER A 28 -3.44 31.71 13.59
C SER A 28 -3.52 30.23 13.97
N LYS A 29 -2.82 29.83 15.04
CA LYS A 29 -2.84 28.44 15.53
C LYS A 29 -4.23 28.00 15.99
N LEU A 30 -5.01 28.90 16.59
CA LEU A 30 -6.36 28.59 17.04
C LEU A 30 -7.29 28.33 15.85
N ASN A 31 -7.15 29.11 14.78
CA ASN A 31 -7.89 28.91 13.53
C ASN A 31 -7.49 27.59 12.85
N GLU A 32 -6.19 27.29 12.75
CA GLU A 32 -5.71 26.00 12.24
C GLU A 32 -6.29 24.83 13.04
N CYS A 33 -6.28 24.91 14.37
CA CYS A 33 -6.86 23.90 15.25
C CYS A 33 -8.38 23.73 15.00
N SER A 34 -9.10 24.84 14.80
CA SER A 34 -10.52 24.81 14.45
C SER A 34 -10.79 24.12 13.11
N ASP A 35 -9.93 24.35 12.11
CA ASP A 35 -10.02 23.69 10.80
C ASP A 35 -9.74 22.18 10.90
N TYR A 36 -8.77 21.79 11.74
CA TYR A 36 -8.52 20.37 12.05
C TYR A 36 -9.73 19.72 12.72
N ILE A 37 -10.35 20.36 13.72
CA ILE A 37 -11.55 19.85 14.38
C ILE A 37 -12.66 19.62 13.37
N ARG A 38 -12.94 20.60 12.50
CA ARG A 38 -13.98 20.49 11.47
C ARG A 38 -13.68 19.35 10.49
N THR A 39 -12.42 19.14 10.16
CA THR A 39 -11.99 18.03 9.29
C THR A 39 -12.22 16.68 9.97
N ILE A 40 -11.88 16.57 11.25
CA ILE A 40 -12.08 15.35 12.06
C ILE A 40 -13.57 15.03 12.18
N GLU A 41 -14.42 16.03 12.44
CA GLU A 41 -15.88 15.85 12.50
C GLU A 41 -16.43 15.29 11.19
N LYS A 42 -16.01 15.85 10.05
CA LYS A 42 -16.40 15.35 8.73
C LYS A 42 -15.97 13.90 8.50
N LEU A 43 -14.75 13.53 8.91
CA LEU A 43 -14.25 12.15 8.80
C LEU A 43 -15.04 11.19 9.70
N CYS A 44 -15.41 11.62 10.91
CA CYS A 44 -16.26 10.85 11.81
C CYS A 44 -17.63 10.57 11.19
N ASP A 45 -18.28 11.58 10.61
CA ASP A 45 -19.58 11.41 9.94
C ASP A 45 -19.48 10.42 8.76
N GLN A 46 -18.42 10.52 7.97
CA GLN A 46 -18.15 9.57 6.88
C GLN A 46 -17.96 8.14 7.40
N ALA A 47 -17.24 7.95 8.51
CA ALA A 47 -17.04 6.64 9.12
C ALA A 47 -18.36 6.05 9.64
N ILE A 48 -19.22 6.86 10.26
CA ILE A 48 -20.55 6.43 10.71
C ILE A 48 -21.41 5.98 9.52
N GLN A 49 -21.43 6.76 8.45
CA GLN A 49 -22.16 6.41 7.23
C GLN A 49 -21.65 5.10 6.61
N MET A 50 -20.33 4.93 6.55
CA MET A 50 -19.71 3.72 6.03
C MET A 50 -20.07 2.48 6.87
N ASN A 51 -20.09 2.60 8.21
CA ASN A 51 -20.50 1.52 9.10
C ASN A 51 -21.96 1.11 8.87
N ALA A 52 -22.87 2.08 8.72
CA ALA A 52 -24.27 1.78 8.42
C ALA A 52 -24.43 1.03 7.08
N GLU A 53 -23.65 1.39 6.06
CA GLU A 53 -23.65 0.67 4.79
C GLU A 53 -23.11 -0.76 4.93
N LEU A 54 -22.04 -0.95 5.72
CA LEU A 54 -21.48 -2.26 6.01
C LEU A 54 -22.47 -3.17 6.74
N GLU A 55 -23.20 -2.66 7.73
CA GLU A 55 -24.23 -3.42 8.44
C GLU A 55 -25.35 -3.89 7.50
N ASN A 56 -25.80 -3.02 6.58
CA ASN A 56 -26.78 -3.40 5.56
C ASN A 56 -26.25 -4.49 4.62
N LYS A 57 -25.00 -4.39 4.17
CA LYS A 57 -24.35 -5.43 3.35
C LYS A 57 -24.25 -6.75 4.10
N LEU A 58 -23.88 -6.72 5.39
CA LEU A 58 -23.79 -7.90 6.24
C LEU A 58 -25.14 -8.61 6.39
N ALA A 59 -26.22 -7.84 6.58
CA ALA A 59 -27.57 -8.37 6.68
C ALA A 59 -28.02 -9.07 5.37
N ASN A 60 -27.72 -8.47 4.22
CA ASN A 60 -28.02 -9.07 2.91
C ASN A 60 -27.25 -10.37 2.70
N VAL A 61 -25.94 -10.38 2.95
CA VAL A 61 -25.11 -11.59 2.85
C VAL A 61 -25.63 -12.70 3.77
N SER A 62 -26.04 -12.37 4.99
CA SER A 62 -26.62 -13.34 5.94
C SER A 62 -27.92 -13.97 5.41
N ASN A 63 -28.77 -13.20 4.73
CA ASN A 63 -29.98 -13.71 4.11
C ASN A 63 -29.68 -14.60 2.91
N GLU A 64 -28.78 -14.17 2.02
CA GLU A 64 -28.32 -14.98 0.88
C GLU A 64 -27.70 -16.32 1.34
N GLU A 65 -26.92 -16.31 2.41
CA GLU A 65 -26.35 -17.54 2.99
C GLU A 65 -27.43 -18.52 3.49
N LYS A 66 -28.51 -18.01 4.09
CA LYS A 66 -29.64 -18.84 4.52
C LYS A 66 -30.38 -19.44 3.32
N GLU A 67 -30.64 -18.64 2.30
CA GLU A 67 -31.24 -19.12 1.05
C GLU A 67 -30.37 -20.19 0.40
N TRP A 68 -29.06 -19.95 0.32
CA TRP A 68 -28.11 -20.89 -0.25
C TRP A 68 -28.05 -22.21 0.53
N LYS A 69 -28.02 -22.15 1.86
CA LYS A 69 -28.09 -23.36 2.71
C LYS A 69 -29.37 -24.15 2.44
N ASN A 70 -30.51 -23.46 2.32
CA ASN A 70 -31.78 -24.11 2.02
C ASN A 70 -31.80 -24.74 0.63
N ILE A 71 -31.25 -24.06 -0.39
CA ILE A 71 -31.12 -24.60 -1.75
C ILE A 71 -30.23 -25.83 -1.75
N LYS A 72 -29.05 -25.74 -1.12
CA LYS A 72 -28.09 -26.84 -1.03
C LYS A 72 -28.71 -28.04 -0.31
N LEU A 73 -29.48 -27.80 0.75
CA LEU A 73 -30.23 -28.83 1.45
C LEU A 73 -31.29 -29.47 0.53
N LYS A 74 -32.11 -28.67 -0.18
CA LYS A 74 -33.09 -29.16 -1.16
C LYS A 74 -32.44 -29.99 -2.28
N LEU A 75 -31.29 -29.58 -2.79
CA LEU A 75 -30.52 -30.31 -3.81
C LEU A 75 -29.90 -31.61 -3.27
N SER A 76 -29.59 -31.65 -1.97
CA SER A 76 -29.08 -32.86 -1.32
C SER A 76 -30.16 -33.88 -0.96
N THR A 77 -31.40 -33.43 -0.72
CA THR A 77 -32.55 -34.26 -0.32
C THR A 77 -33.40 -34.71 -1.50
N THR A 78 -33.51 -33.90 -2.56
CA THR A 78 -33.99 -34.38 -3.85
C THR A 78 -32.95 -35.35 -4.42
N SER A 79 -33.40 -36.45 -5.01
CA SER A 79 -32.55 -37.51 -5.56
C SER A 79 -31.79 -37.05 -6.82
N ILE A 80 -30.97 -36.00 -6.71
CA ILE A 80 -29.97 -35.56 -7.68
C ILE A 80 -28.59 -35.66 -7.00
N LYS A 81 -28.29 -36.85 -6.45
CA LYS A 81 -26.90 -37.37 -6.44
C LYS A 81 -26.57 -37.82 -7.86
N GLY A 82 -26.64 -36.90 -8.82
CA GLY A 82 -26.57 -37.20 -10.24
C GLY A 82 -25.20 -36.90 -10.81
N LYS A 83 -24.61 -37.89 -11.47
CA LYS A 83 -23.55 -37.68 -12.46
C LYS A 83 -24.09 -36.71 -13.52
N VAL A 84 -23.32 -35.67 -13.83
CA VAL A 84 -23.60 -34.72 -14.91
C VAL A 84 -22.50 -34.84 -15.95
N ILE A 85 -22.89 -34.79 -17.22
CA ILE A 85 -21.99 -34.71 -18.36
C ILE A 85 -22.08 -33.29 -18.92
N LEU A 86 -20.96 -32.60 -18.99
CA LEU A 86 -20.82 -31.30 -19.64
C LEU A 86 -20.05 -31.51 -20.93
N ASP A 87 -20.57 -31.02 -22.05
CA ASP A 87 -19.84 -30.96 -23.31
C ASP A 87 -19.30 -29.53 -23.48
N VAL A 88 -18.01 -29.33 -23.21
CA VAL A 88 -17.39 -28.00 -23.23
C VAL A 88 -16.55 -27.88 -24.50
N GLY A 89 -17.07 -27.16 -25.50
CA GLY A 89 -16.40 -26.98 -26.79
C GLY A 89 -16.09 -28.29 -27.52
N GLY A 90 -16.89 -29.34 -27.33
CA GLY A 90 -16.67 -30.68 -27.89
C GLY A 90 -15.94 -31.65 -26.95
N VAL A 91 -15.45 -31.19 -25.80
CA VAL A 91 -14.77 -32.04 -24.80
C VAL A 91 -15.73 -32.42 -23.69
N LYS A 92 -16.00 -33.73 -23.56
CA LYS A 92 -16.93 -34.24 -22.54
C LYS A 92 -16.26 -34.37 -21.17
N HIS A 93 -16.79 -33.63 -20.20
CA HIS A 93 -16.40 -33.66 -18.79
C HIS A 93 -17.51 -34.27 -17.95
N THR A 94 -17.18 -35.28 -17.17
CA THR A 94 -18.10 -35.90 -16.22
C THR A 94 -17.81 -35.42 -14.80
N THR A 95 -18.84 -35.02 -14.07
CA THR A 95 -18.71 -34.57 -12.67
C THR A 95 -20.01 -34.76 -11.86
N SER A 96 -20.04 -34.29 -10.62
CA SER A 96 -21.24 -34.25 -9.78
C SER A 96 -21.80 -32.84 -9.68
N VAL A 97 -23.11 -32.70 -9.50
CA VAL A 97 -23.74 -31.39 -9.20
C VAL A 97 -23.08 -30.75 -7.98
N GLY A 98 -22.80 -31.52 -6.93
CA GLY A 98 -22.14 -31.05 -5.70
C GLY A 98 -20.78 -30.39 -5.93
N THR A 99 -20.02 -30.85 -6.92
CA THR A 99 -18.76 -30.22 -7.34
C THR A 99 -19.01 -28.89 -8.03
N LEU A 100 -19.99 -28.83 -8.92
CA LEU A 100 -20.31 -27.63 -9.71
C LEU A 100 -20.94 -26.52 -8.87
N ILE A 101 -21.72 -26.86 -7.84
CA ILE A 101 -22.32 -25.90 -6.89
C ILE A 101 -21.46 -25.67 -5.65
N ARG A 102 -20.16 -25.97 -5.70
CA ARG A 102 -19.29 -25.77 -4.54
C ARG A 102 -19.22 -24.30 -4.15
N GLU A 103 -19.06 -23.43 -5.13
CA GLU A 103 -19.08 -21.99 -4.96
C GLU A 103 -20.46 -21.42 -5.31
N LYS A 104 -20.91 -20.46 -4.49
CA LYS A 104 -22.13 -19.69 -4.76
C LYS A 104 -21.89 -18.70 -5.90
N ASP A 105 -22.97 -18.26 -6.53
CA ASP A 105 -22.95 -17.16 -7.51
C ASP A 105 -22.03 -17.38 -8.71
N THR A 106 -21.87 -18.64 -9.11
CA THR A 106 -21.18 -19.04 -10.35
C THR A 106 -22.17 -19.33 -11.47
N PHE A 107 -21.68 -19.42 -12.71
CA PHE A 107 -22.43 -19.94 -13.86
C PHE A 107 -23.14 -21.26 -13.54
N PHE A 108 -22.45 -22.17 -12.86
CA PHE A 108 -23.00 -23.47 -12.48
C PHE A 108 -24.09 -23.36 -11.41
N GLY A 109 -23.91 -22.47 -10.44
CA GLY A 109 -24.95 -22.15 -9.46
C GLY A 109 -26.23 -21.71 -10.16
N ALA A 110 -26.15 -20.77 -11.10
CA ALA A 110 -27.30 -20.30 -11.86
C ALA A 110 -27.94 -21.41 -12.72
N LEU A 111 -27.11 -22.24 -13.36
CA LEU A 111 -27.55 -23.36 -14.20
C LEU A 111 -28.39 -24.38 -13.41
N PHE A 112 -27.89 -24.84 -12.25
CA PHE A 112 -28.59 -25.86 -11.45
C PHE A 112 -29.71 -25.31 -10.56
N LEU A 113 -29.80 -23.99 -10.41
CA LEU A 113 -30.95 -23.31 -9.80
C LEU A 113 -32.16 -23.22 -10.74
N GLY A 114 -32.06 -23.74 -11.97
CA GLY A 114 -33.13 -23.67 -12.96
C GLY A 114 -33.37 -22.24 -13.47
N ARG A 115 -32.39 -21.34 -13.29
CA ARG A 115 -32.46 -19.98 -13.84
C ARG A 115 -32.18 -19.96 -15.35
N TRP A 116 -31.70 -21.08 -15.90
CA TRP A 116 -31.34 -21.27 -17.30
C TRP A 116 -31.92 -22.61 -17.79
N GLU A 117 -32.73 -22.58 -18.82
CA GLU A 117 -33.15 -23.78 -19.56
C GLU A 117 -32.12 -24.05 -20.65
N LEU A 118 -31.11 -24.88 -20.35
CA LEU A 118 -30.20 -25.37 -21.38
C LEU A 118 -30.78 -26.64 -22.02
N GLU A 119 -30.79 -26.67 -23.35
CA GLU A 119 -31.10 -27.86 -24.11
C GLU A 119 -30.06 -28.95 -23.80
N ARG A 120 -30.55 -30.17 -23.60
CA ARG A 120 -29.72 -31.34 -23.30
C ARG A 120 -29.64 -32.22 -24.53
N ASP A 121 -28.47 -32.82 -24.77
CA ASP A 121 -28.33 -33.79 -25.85
C ASP A 121 -29.27 -34.98 -25.62
N SER A 122 -30.00 -35.36 -26.67
CA SER A 122 -31.03 -36.41 -26.60
C SER A 122 -30.45 -37.81 -26.41
N ASN A 123 -29.16 -38.02 -26.69
CA ASN A 123 -28.52 -39.33 -26.60
C ASN A 123 -27.92 -39.58 -25.21
N ASP A 124 -27.18 -38.62 -24.67
CA ASP A 124 -26.42 -38.80 -23.41
C ASP A 124 -26.76 -37.80 -22.31
N ASN A 125 -27.73 -36.92 -22.55
CA ASN A 125 -28.21 -35.91 -21.60
C ASN A 125 -27.10 -34.93 -21.18
N SER A 126 -26.09 -34.73 -22.02
CA SER A 126 -25.02 -33.75 -21.80
C SER A 126 -25.53 -32.32 -21.96
N ILE A 127 -24.92 -31.41 -21.22
CA ILE A 127 -25.18 -29.97 -21.29
C ILE A 127 -24.03 -29.34 -22.08
N PHE A 128 -24.34 -28.71 -23.21
CA PHE A 128 -23.35 -28.04 -24.04
C PHE A 128 -22.96 -26.66 -23.49
N ILE A 129 -21.67 -26.36 -23.50
CA ILE A 129 -21.07 -25.10 -23.08
C ILE A 129 -20.06 -24.70 -24.17
N ASP A 130 -20.30 -23.56 -24.81
CA ASP A 130 -19.45 -23.05 -25.89
C ASP A 130 -18.20 -22.33 -25.35
N ARG A 131 -17.29 -23.11 -24.74
CA ARG A 131 -16.03 -22.65 -24.13
C ARG A 131 -14.88 -23.62 -24.39
N ASP A 132 -13.68 -23.25 -23.96
CA ASP A 132 -12.49 -24.08 -24.11
C ASP A 132 -12.54 -25.32 -23.20
N GLY A 133 -12.74 -26.48 -23.82
CA GLY A 133 -12.82 -27.77 -23.14
C GLY A 133 -11.50 -28.27 -22.56
N ASP A 134 -10.35 -27.82 -23.08
CA ASP A 134 -9.03 -28.21 -22.61
C ASP A 134 -8.64 -27.45 -21.35
N LEU A 135 -9.01 -26.17 -21.25
CA LEU A 135 -8.82 -25.36 -20.04
C LEU A 135 -9.82 -25.74 -18.94
N PHE A 136 -11.01 -26.20 -19.32
CA PHE A 136 -12.07 -26.55 -18.36
C PHE A 136 -11.64 -27.61 -17.32
N LYS A 137 -10.69 -28.49 -17.66
CA LYS A 137 -10.16 -29.47 -16.70
C LYS A 137 -9.55 -28.80 -15.46
N TYR A 138 -8.95 -27.61 -15.61
CA TYR A 138 -8.36 -26.86 -14.50
C TYR A 138 -9.44 -26.21 -13.63
N ILE A 139 -10.46 -25.63 -14.25
CA ILE A 139 -11.67 -25.14 -13.56
C ILE A 139 -12.28 -26.27 -12.73
N LEU A 140 -12.45 -27.45 -13.33
CA LEU A 140 -13.05 -28.59 -12.67
C LEU A 140 -12.16 -29.17 -11.56
N ALA A 141 -10.83 -29.20 -11.74
CA ALA A 141 -9.87 -29.61 -10.72
C ALA A 141 -9.92 -28.67 -9.50
N TYR A 142 -10.02 -27.36 -9.73
CA TYR A 142 -10.21 -26.37 -8.68
C TYR A 142 -11.53 -26.60 -7.93
N LEU A 143 -12.65 -26.69 -8.65
CA LEU A 143 -13.97 -26.96 -8.04
C LEU A 143 -13.99 -28.27 -7.22
N ARG A 144 -13.15 -29.25 -7.55
CA ARG A 144 -12.99 -30.49 -6.77
C ARG A 144 -12.11 -30.33 -5.52
N THR A 145 -11.08 -29.46 -5.55
CA THR A 145 -9.99 -29.49 -4.56
C THR A 145 -9.75 -28.19 -3.79
N ASP A 146 -10.29 -27.05 -4.21
CA ASP A 146 -9.93 -25.67 -3.77
C ASP A 146 -8.48 -25.27 -4.08
N LYS A 147 -7.79 -26.05 -4.90
CA LYS A 147 -6.36 -25.88 -5.11
C LYS A 147 -6.05 -25.69 -6.57
N ILE A 148 -5.09 -24.81 -6.83
CA ILE A 148 -4.43 -24.62 -8.12
C ILE A 148 -2.97 -25.08 -7.97
N SER A 149 -2.47 -25.76 -9.00
CA SER A 149 -1.07 -26.19 -9.04
C SER A 149 -0.13 -24.99 -9.10
N SER A 150 1.02 -25.09 -8.44
CA SER A 150 2.10 -24.09 -8.55
C SER A 150 2.53 -23.86 -10.00
N ASP A 151 2.48 -24.89 -10.84
CA ASP A 151 2.89 -24.79 -12.25
C ASP A 151 2.02 -23.80 -13.02
N ILE A 152 0.71 -23.77 -12.72
CA ILE A 152 -0.23 -22.80 -13.30
C ILE A 152 0.12 -21.39 -12.81
N MET A 153 0.44 -21.23 -11.53
CA MET A 153 0.81 -19.92 -10.98
C MET A 153 2.06 -19.34 -11.63
N THR A 154 3.03 -20.19 -11.96
CA THR A 154 4.28 -19.77 -12.62
C THR A 154 4.15 -19.58 -14.13
N ASN A 155 3.18 -20.22 -14.78
CA ASN A 155 2.97 -20.12 -16.23
C ASN A 155 2.03 -18.96 -16.56
N GLU A 156 2.60 -17.81 -16.91
CA GLU A 156 1.85 -16.58 -17.21
C GLU A 156 0.76 -16.78 -18.26
N SER A 157 1.10 -17.37 -19.41
CA SER A 157 0.17 -17.51 -20.53
C SER A 157 -1.01 -18.41 -20.18
N LEU A 158 -0.75 -19.56 -19.54
CA LEU A 158 -1.81 -20.46 -19.08
C LEU A 158 -2.67 -19.80 -18.00
N ARG A 159 -2.05 -19.05 -17.09
CA ARG A 159 -2.76 -18.34 -16.01
C ARG A 159 -3.72 -17.31 -16.59
N GLN A 160 -3.30 -16.49 -17.56
CA GLN A 160 -4.16 -15.50 -18.20
C GLN A 160 -5.33 -16.14 -18.94
N LEU A 161 -5.10 -17.23 -19.69
CA LEU A 161 -6.19 -17.97 -20.33
C LEU A 161 -7.17 -18.54 -19.30
N LEU A 162 -6.68 -19.05 -18.18
CA LEU A 162 -7.52 -19.59 -17.12
C LEU A 162 -8.31 -18.51 -16.37
N ILE A 163 -7.75 -17.29 -16.23
CA ILE A 163 -8.48 -16.12 -15.70
C ILE A 163 -9.70 -15.82 -16.58
N ILE A 164 -9.54 -15.79 -17.91
CA ILE A 164 -10.65 -15.54 -18.85
C ILE A 164 -11.75 -16.60 -18.69
N GLU A 165 -11.39 -17.88 -18.56
CA GLU A 165 -12.39 -18.93 -18.30
C GLU A 165 -13.03 -18.78 -16.91
N ALA A 166 -12.25 -18.47 -15.87
CA ALA A 166 -12.77 -18.28 -14.52
C ALA A 166 -13.73 -17.08 -14.44
N GLU A 167 -13.46 -16.00 -15.19
CA GLU A 167 -14.35 -14.85 -15.37
C GLU A 167 -15.66 -15.26 -16.07
N TYR A 168 -15.57 -16.02 -17.16
CA TYR A 168 -16.77 -16.53 -17.84
C TYR A 168 -17.65 -17.38 -16.92
N PHE A 169 -17.04 -18.29 -16.14
CA PHE A 169 -17.78 -19.14 -15.20
C PHE A 169 -18.15 -18.43 -13.89
N GLY A 170 -17.71 -17.19 -13.68
CA GLY A 170 -17.98 -16.39 -12.48
C GLY A 170 -17.36 -16.96 -11.20
N ILE A 171 -16.20 -17.63 -11.29
CA ILE A 171 -15.54 -18.30 -10.15
C ILE A 171 -14.61 -17.31 -9.46
N HIS A 172 -15.19 -16.40 -8.68
CA HIS A 172 -14.50 -15.25 -8.09
C HIS A 172 -13.29 -15.59 -7.24
N ASN A 173 -13.35 -16.66 -6.44
CA ASN A 173 -12.21 -17.06 -5.61
C ASN A 173 -11.04 -17.55 -6.46
N LEU A 174 -11.33 -18.25 -7.57
CA LEU A 174 -10.29 -18.67 -8.49
C LEU A 174 -9.64 -17.47 -9.16
N ILE A 175 -10.42 -16.48 -9.61
CA ILE A 175 -9.90 -15.21 -10.16
C ILE A 175 -8.99 -14.53 -9.15
N TYR A 176 -9.42 -14.42 -7.89
CA TYR A 176 -8.62 -13.86 -6.80
C TYR A 176 -7.28 -14.57 -6.65
N ILE A 177 -7.27 -15.91 -6.62
CA ILE A 177 -6.04 -16.70 -6.51
C ILE A 177 -5.12 -16.49 -7.72
N LEU A 178 -5.67 -16.51 -8.94
CA LEU A 178 -4.87 -16.41 -10.18
C LEU A 178 -4.29 -15.01 -10.39
N THR A 179 -4.88 -13.96 -9.80
CA THR A 179 -4.44 -12.56 -9.90
C THR A 179 -3.54 -12.10 -8.75
N GLU A 180 -3.24 -12.98 -7.79
CA GLU A 180 -2.31 -12.71 -6.68
C GLU A 180 -0.95 -12.13 -7.13
N PRO A 181 -0.28 -12.66 -8.17
CA PRO A 181 1.00 -12.11 -8.63
C PRO A 181 0.91 -10.67 -9.13
N GLU A 182 -0.19 -10.29 -9.79
CA GLU A 182 -0.46 -8.94 -10.28
C GLU A 182 -0.75 -7.99 -9.12
N ARG A 183 -1.60 -8.40 -8.17
CA ARG A 183 -1.94 -7.60 -6.99
C ARG A 183 -0.71 -7.26 -6.16
N LYS A 184 0.17 -8.25 -5.91
CA LYS A 184 1.43 -8.02 -5.18
C LYS A 184 2.40 -7.11 -5.91
N ARG A 185 2.40 -7.13 -7.24
CA ARG A 185 3.20 -6.19 -8.05
C ARG A 185 2.68 -4.77 -7.90
N GLN A 186 1.37 -4.58 -8.01
CA GLN A 186 0.72 -3.27 -7.85
C GLN A 186 0.95 -2.68 -6.45
N GLU A 187 0.79 -3.48 -5.39
CA GLU A 187 1.04 -3.03 -4.00
C GLU A 187 2.48 -2.55 -3.82
N LYS A 188 3.45 -3.29 -4.36
CA LYS A 188 4.85 -2.88 -4.29
C LYS A 188 5.12 -1.60 -5.10
N GLU A 189 4.55 -1.48 -6.29
CA GLU A 189 4.66 -0.27 -7.10
C GLU A 189 4.01 0.95 -6.41
N GLU A 190 2.88 0.76 -5.73
CA GLU A 190 2.20 1.78 -4.94
C GLU A 190 3.03 2.20 -3.72
N GLU A 191 3.61 1.25 -2.99
CA GLU A 191 4.53 1.53 -1.89
C GLU A 191 5.75 2.32 -2.37
N GLU A 192 6.32 1.95 -3.52
CA GLU A 192 7.44 2.67 -4.14
C GLU A 192 7.02 4.09 -4.57
N ARG A 193 5.85 4.27 -5.19
CA ARG A 193 5.31 5.60 -5.56
C ARG A 193 5.04 6.48 -4.36
N PHE A 194 4.42 5.95 -3.31
CA PHE A 194 4.14 6.69 -2.08
C PHE A 194 5.43 7.18 -1.40
N CYS A 195 6.48 6.36 -1.41
CA CYS A 195 7.79 6.75 -0.88
C CYS A 195 8.44 7.91 -1.68
N ILE A 196 8.14 8.02 -2.97
CA ILE A 196 8.56 9.14 -3.83
C ILE A 196 7.77 10.40 -3.45
N GLU A 197 6.44 10.36 -3.41
CA GLU A 197 5.61 11.56 -3.25
C GLU A 197 5.79 12.29 -1.92
N GLU A 198 6.04 11.60 -0.81
CA GLU A 198 6.15 12.21 0.53
C GLU A 198 7.44 13.03 0.77
N GLY A 199 8.44 12.99 -0.12
CA GLY A 199 9.65 13.82 -0.02
C GLY A 199 10.36 13.80 1.36
N PHE A 200 11.25 14.76 1.62
CA PHE A 200 11.74 15.02 2.98
C PHE A 200 10.93 16.17 3.58
N GLN A 201 10.12 15.88 4.59
CA GLN A 201 9.31 16.91 5.25
C GLN A 201 10.20 18.05 5.77
N ASN A 202 9.84 19.30 5.46
CA ASN A 202 10.55 20.53 5.83
C ASN A 202 11.98 20.70 5.23
N GLY A 203 12.45 19.73 4.45
CA GLY A 203 13.72 19.78 3.72
C GLY A 203 13.54 20.39 2.33
N THR A 204 14.20 21.50 2.04
CA THR A 204 14.16 22.15 0.72
C THR A 204 15.26 21.68 -0.22
N LEU A 205 16.19 20.87 0.28
CA LEU A 205 17.43 20.52 -0.41
C LEU A 205 17.31 19.28 -1.31
N LEU A 206 16.46 18.34 -0.92
CA LEU A 206 16.34 17.04 -1.58
C LEU A 206 15.01 16.93 -2.33
N ARG A 207 15.08 16.26 -3.49
CA ARG A 207 13.91 15.87 -4.27
C ARG A 207 13.45 14.46 -3.88
N PRO A 208 12.20 14.10 -4.15
CA PRO A 208 11.68 12.73 -4.06
C PRO A 208 12.66 11.62 -4.49
N GLU A 209 13.28 11.76 -5.66
CA GLU A 209 14.20 10.75 -6.20
C GLU A 209 15.45 10.52 -5.34
N HIS A 210 15.91 11.55 -4.61
CA HIS A 210 17.04 11.42 -3.69
C HIS A 210 16.70 10.59 -2.47
N LYS A 211 15.46 10.69 -1.96
CA LYS A 211 14.98 9.90 -0.82
C LYS A 211 15.02 8.41 -1.12
N VAL A 212 14.57 8.02 -2.30
CA VAL A 212 14.63 6.62 -2.76
C VAL A 212 16.06 6.10 -2.71
N LYS A 213 17.02 6.86 -3.26
CA LYS A 213 18.43 6.46 -3.26
C LYS A 213 19.02 6.36 -1.86
N LEU A 214 18.71 7.31 -0.98
CA LEU A 214 19.19 7.27 0.41
C LEU A 214 18.60 6.09 1.19
N ASN A 215 17.31 5.78 0.99
CA ASN A 215 16.66 4.61 1.58
C ASN A 215 17.26 3.30 1.06
N MET A 216 17.61 3.22 -0.22
CA MET A 216 18.35 2.10 -0.79
C MET A 216 19.75 1.96 -0.17
N PHE A 217 20.48 3.07 0.02
CA PHE A 217 21.81 3.04 0.65
C PHE A 217 21.77 2.61 2.12
N TYR A 218 20.72 3.00 2.83
CA TYR A 218 20.44 2.59 4.20
C TYR A 218 20.01 1.12 4.30
N GLY A 219 19.37 0.58 3.25
CA GLY A 219 18.93 -0.82 3.19
C GLY A 219 17.47 -1.04 3.59
N LYS A 220 16.67 0.03 3.69
CA LYS A 220 15.23 -0.05 4.00
C LYS A 220 14.45 0.96 3.15
N ILE A 221 13.68 0.45 2.17
CA ILE A 221 13.02 1.26 1.14
C ILE A 221 12.00 2.25 1.72
N ASN A 222 11.32 1.88 2.80
CA ASN A 222 10.31 2.70 3.49
C ASN A 222 10.87 3.44 4.73
N GLN A 223 12.18 3.67 4.77
CA GLN A 223 12.78 4.43 5.88
C GLN A 223 12.22 5.86 5.90
N LYS A 224 11.78 6.27 7.09
CA LYS A 224 11.34 7.64 7.38
C LYS A 224 12.49 8.40 8.04
N TRP A 225 12.66 9.66 7.65
CA TRP A 225 13.69 10.53 8.19
C TRP A 225 13.03 11.75 8.79
N GLU A 226 13.50 12.16 9.97
CA GLU A 226 13.08 13.37 10.64
C GLU A 226 14.16 14.45 10.48
N LEU A 227 13.74 15.68 10.14
CA LEU A 227 14.65 16.81 10.00
C LEU A 227 14.96 17.42 11.37
N ILE A 228 16.06 16.98 11.98
CA ILE A 228 16.51 17.48 13.29
C ILE A 228 17.36 18.76 13.18
N TYR A 229 18.08 18.97 12.06
CA TYR A 229 18.95 20.13 11.86
C TYR A 229 18.90 20.65 10.43
N LYS A 230 18.91 21.99 10.27
CA LYS A 230 19.05 22.69 9.00
C LYS A 230 19.89 23.94 9.19
N ALA A 231 21.06 24.03 8.55
CA ALA A 231 22.00 25.13 8.75
C ALA A 231 21.39 26.54 8.50
N THR A 232 20.49 26.69 7.52
CA THR A 232 19.81 27.98 7.25
C THR A 232 18.75 28.35 8.29
N ARG A 233 18.33 27.40 9.15
CA ARG A 233 17.36 27.59 10.25
C ARG A 233 18.08 27.74 11.58
N ASP A 234 19.06 26.88 11.84
CA ASP A 234 19.68 26.69 13.16
C ASP A 234 21.04 27.36 13.29
N GLY A 235 21.69 27.73 12.18
CA GLY A 235 23.04 28.28 12.14
C GLY A 235 24.04 27.35 11.45
N PHE A 236 25.14 27.91 10.95
CA PHE A 236 26.16 27.16 10.19
C PHE A 236 27.34 26.69 11.05
N ASP A 237 27.40 27.08 12.32
CA ASP A 237 28.48 26.72 13.22
C ASP A 237 28.31 25.32 13.84
N ALA A 238 29.42 24.76 14.32
CA ALA A 238 29.43 23.45 14.93
C ALA A 238 28.58 23.38 16.22
N SER A 239 28.51 24.47 16.98
CA SER A 239 27.70 24.53 18.20
C SER A 239 26.21 24.37 17.90
N ALA A 240 25.70 25.00 16.84
CA ALA A 240 24.33 24.85 16.38
C ALA A 240 24.04 23.40 15.97
N PHE A 241 24.92 22.79 15.17
CA PHE A 241 24.79 21.39 14.79
C PHE A 241 24.74 20.46 16.01
N HIS A 242 25.70 20.59 16.94
CA HIS A 242 25.75 19.76 18.14
C HIS A 242 24.58 20.00 19.09
N SER A 243 24.02 21.21 19.13
CA SER A 243 22.82 21.50 19.93
C SER A 243 21.57 20.78 19.44
N CYS A 244 21.52 20.45 18.14
CA CYS A 244 20.39 19.76 17.51
C CYS A 244 20.60 18.25 17.33
N CYS A 245 21.83 17.79 17.10
CA CYS A 245 22.10 16.42 16.64
C CYS A 245 22.68 15.49 17.71
N ASN A 246 23.16 16.04 18.84
CA ASN A 246 23.77 15.21 19.89
C ASN A 246 22.72 14.29 20.54
N ASN A 247 23.06 13.01 20.68
CA ASN A 247 22.22 11.97 21.29
C ASN A 247 20.90 11.65 20.55
N GLU A 248 20.74 12.09 19.30
CA GLU A 248 19.56 11.81 18.47
C GLU A 248 19.61 10.45 17.76
N GLY A 249 20.61 9.62 18.05
CA GLY A 249 20.81 8.30 17.44
C GLY A 249 21.44 8.34 16.02
N PRO A 250 21.15 7.35 15.16
CA PRO A 250 21.64 7.28 13.79
C PRO A 250 21.20 8.49 12.95
N THR A 251 22.11 9.06 12.17
CA THR A 251 21.81 10.25 11.35
C THR A 251 22.36 10.12 9.94
N ILE A 252 21.66 10.73 8.99
CA ILE A 252 22.16 10.99 7.65
C ILE A 252 22.37 12.49 7.48
N THR A 253 23.62 12.90 7.24
CA THR A 253 23.98 14.29 7.00
C THR A 253 24.05 14.54 5.51
N ILE A 254 23.38 15.59 5.05
CA ILE A 254 23.33 15.97 3.63
C ILE A 254 23.91 17.38 3.49
N ILE A 255 24.82 17.53 2.53
CA ILE A 255 25.52 18.78 2.25
C ILE A 255 25.27 19.14 0.79
N GLN A 256 24.90 20.39 0.55
CA GLN A 256 24.96 21.00 -0.77
C GLN A 256 26.10 22.00 -0.82
N SER A 257 27.02 21.80 -1.74
CA SER A 257 28.11 22.74 -1.99
C SER A 257 27.66 23.89 -2.90
N SER A 258 28.48 24.94 -2.97
CA SER A 258 28.25 26.12 -3.82
C SER A 258 28.16 25.81 -5.32
N ASN A 259 28.73 24.69 -5.77
CA ASN A 259 28.62 24.20 -7.14
C ASN A 259 27.42 23.26 -7.37
N SER A 260 26.42 23.28 -6.48
CA SER A 260 25.21 22.46 -6.54
C SER A 260 25.42 20.95 -6.44
N SER A 261 26.62 20.48 -6.02
CA SER A 261 26.81 19.06 -5.71
C SER A 261 26.07 18.71 -4.42
N ILE A 262 25.49 17.52 -4.37
CA ILE A 262 24.80 17.00 -3.19
C ILE A 262 25.47 15.69 -2.79
N PHE A 263 25.99 15.65 -1.57
CA PHE A 263 26.71 14.51 -1.01
C PHE A 263 26.55 14.50 0.50
N GLY A 264 27.05 13.47 1.16
CA GLY A 264 26.89 13.35 2.58
C GLY A 264 27.43 12.06 3.16
N GLY A 265 27.01 11.79 4.39
CA GLY A 265 27.38 10.58 5.11
C GLY A 265 26.29 10.11 6.04
N TYR A 266 26.34 8.84 6.37
CA TYR A 266 25.51 8.20 7.39
C TYR A 266 26.41 7.68 8.50
N THR A 267 25.91 7.78 9.73
CA THR A 267 26.46 7.15 10.92
C THR A 267 25.32 6.52 11.72
N SER A 268 25.51 5.28 12.17
CA SER A 268 24.68 4.62 13.18
C SER A 268 25.02 5.07 14.60
N VAL A 269 26.23 5.58 14.80
CA VAL A 269 26.68 6.12 16.09
C VAL A 269 26.17 7.54 16.26
N SER A 270 25.62 7.84 17.43
CA SER A 270 25.08 9.15 17.75
C SER A 270 26.18 10.20 17.97
N TRP A 271 25.91 11.43 17.55
CA TRP A 271 26.82 12.55 17.79
C TRP A 271 26.92 12.86 19.28
N THR A 272 28.12 13.25 19.70
CA THR A 272 28.37 13.76 21.06
C THR A 272 29.33 14.93 20.98
N SER A 273 29.36 15.79 22.01
CA SER A 273 30.41 16.79 22.18
C SER A 273 31.69 16.22 22.80
N SER A 274 31.84 14.89 22.86
CA SER A 274 33.07 14.25 23.30
C SER A 274 34.13 14.32 22.21
N GLU A 275 35.38 14.53 22.60
CA GLU A 275 36.53 14.43 21.67
C GLU A 275 36.95 12.97 21.40
N LYS A 276 36.22 11.99 21.95
CA LYS A 276 36.48 10.57 21.73
C LYS A 276 36.05 10.16 20.33
N ARG A 277 36.91 9.38 19.67
CA ARG A 277 36.59 8.73 18.39
C ARG A 277 35.79 7.47 18.68
N GLU A 278 34.70 7.31 17.95
CA GLU A 278 33.86 6.11 17.97
C GLU A 278 34.03 5.35 16.65
N ASN A 279 33.94 4.02 16.69
CA ASN A 279 33.99 3.17 15.51
C ASN A 279 32.56 2.87 15.04
N ASP A 280 32.33 2.96 13.72
CA ASP A 280 31.05 2.63 13.10
C ASP A 280 31.29 1.84 11.80
N GLU A 281 31.16 0.52 11.88
CA GLU A 281 31.33 -0.39 10.74
C GLU A 281 30.21 -0.25 9.70
N THR A 282 29.12 0.41 10.05
CA THR A 282 27.97 0.65 9.15
C THR A 282 28.01 2.04 8.51
N ALA A 283 28.97 2.88 8.89
CA ALA A 283 29.11 4.23 8.35
C ALA A 283 29.46 4.19 6.86
N PHE A 284 28.88 5.14 6.12
CA PHE A 284 29.14 5.27 4.70
C PHE A 284 29.07 6.72 4.26
N LEU A 285 29.81 7.04 3.21
CA LEU A 285 29.67 8.28 2.46
C LEU A 285 28.83 8.03 1.21
N PHE A 286 28.25 9.09 0.66
CA PHE A 286 27.53 8.99 -0.60
C PHE A 286 27.62 10.28 -1.41
N THR A 287 27.41 10.14 -2.71
CA THR A 287 27.12 11.27 -3.62
C THR A 287 25.75 11.04 -4.25
N LEU A 288 24.99 12.12 -4.43
CA LEU A 288 23.70 12.14 -5.15
C LEU A 288 23.80 12.96 -6.44
N ILE A 289 24.45 14.13 -6.37
CA ILE A 289 24.73 15.02 -7.50
C ILE A 289 26.19 15.45 -7.42
N ASN A 290 26.91 15.37 -8.53
CA ASN A 290 28.31 15.78 -8.62
C ASN A 290 28.62 16.29 -10.03
N PRO A 291 29.67 17.12 -10.20
CA PRO A 291 30.02 17.74 -11.49
C PRO A 291 30.52 16.74 -12.53
N HIS A 292 30.82 15.49 -12.12
CA HIS A 292 31.31 14.44 -12.98
C HIS A 292 30.19 13.51 -13.49
N ASN A 293 28.92 13.83 -13.21
CA ASN A 293 27.75 13.03 -13.56
C ASN A 293 27.84 11.56 -13.11
N ILE A 294 28.57 11.29 -12.02
CA ILE A 294 28.59 9.97 -11.39
C ILE A 294 27.18 9.72 -10.85
N LEU A 295 26.60 8.56 -11.17
CA LEU A 295 25.30 8.17 -10.64
C LEU A 295 25.33 8.15 -9.10
N PRO A 296 24.18 8.29 -8.42
CA PRO A 296 24.11 8.18 -6.98
C PRO A 296 24.83 6.92 -6.48
N THR A 297 25.87 7.10 -5.68
CA THR A 297 26.80 6.03 -5.28
C THR A 297 27.07 6.07 -3.78
N LYS A 298 27.07 4.90 -3.14
CA LYS A 298 27.45 4.67 -1.75
C LYS A 298 28.91 4.22 -1.69
N TYR A 299 29.68 4.81 -0.78
CA TYR A 299 31.06 4.45 -0.48
C TYR A 299 31.14 3.96 0.97
N THR A 300 31.43 2.67 1.14
CA THR A 300 31.64 2.07 2.46
C THR A 300 32.98 2.52 3.02
N ILE A 301 32.99 2.91 4.30
CA ILE A 301 34.22 3.23 5.02
C ILE A 301 34.75 1.91 5.58
N THR A 302 36.03 1.61 5.34
CA THR A 302 36.73 0.50 6.01
C THR A 302 37.60 1.14 7.07
N SER A 303 37.37 0.78 8.34
CA SER A 303 38.20 1.19 9.48
C SER A 303 39.41 0.28 9.68
#